data_AF-A0A519EZ99-F1
#
_entry.id   AF-A0A519EZ99-F1
#
_cell.length_a   1.000
_cell.length_b   1.000
_cell.length_c   1.000
_cell.angle_alpha   90.00
_cell.angle_beta   90.00
_cell.angle_gamma   90.00
#
_symmetry.space_group_name_H-M   'P 1'
#
loop_
_entity.id
_entity.type
_entity.pdbx_description
1 polymer ?
#
loop_
_entity_poly.entity_id
_entity_poly.type
_entity_poly.pdbx_seq_one_letter_code
_entity_poly.pdbx_strand_id
1 'polypeptide(L)'
;MQPAPSKARVHALQREDMNRIHRNIWCEASGTWVAASEITRGKSKSSRSATVRSAAALAAIGALLSGAAHAVPMLPIGDPDTSAGYQYTVGNGAALTIDGAIASINPGSYATGAPETVGSLAGQGRLTFTGGNANNTNYGSYYSFSGNGVVAPEQNGSTSVYDPVTQSNVSFTTYQSSAITSGTYFPAFSALGAFILDEANVHIHQNVGLGQVQSTGGQLNVDLGDAAQNIRAADNTISLMAKNTVLTRADGSAGNTSNVDWRSRNRIDFQLAPVVAPETQSMAQVVTKFGGSFSTTDGLGNSVAHSVGTPADLAAYNDWLSTQIGNWLVPVANGGEGLTQTQAQQRYNDWMGLALTKETVTWDYKVWSDGGVHNNAATAGTGNLNVIHATGANAKGELVAGAALAVTGSSNGVMRADQGARLVNNGELNAWNDSRFAPVAVGMQATDASATNNGVLNAGVFIDNDGRQNVESHGAYGIKAVGASTVANTGVVNIGLSTLGQVARGVSLDGTSTGSNTGTINLTDGRSGNSAIGGATGYG
;
A
#
# COMPACT_ATOMS: atom_id res chain seq x y z
N MET A 1 38.68 60.78 -44.82
CA MET A 1 39.16 60.32 -43.51
C MET A 1 38.32 59.11 -43.09
N GLN A 2 38.95 57.93 -43.08
CA GLN A 2 38.54 56.79 -42.23
C GLN A 2 38.64 57.23 -40.75
N PRO A 3 37.90 56.62 -39.79
CA PRO A 3 38.04 55.18 -39.53
C PRO A 3 36.76 54.41 -39.12
N ALA A 4 36.84 53.09 -39.29
CA ALA A 4 36.41 52.10 -38.29
C ALA A 4 37.71 51.41 -37.78
N PRO A 5 37.77 50.55 -36.72
CA PRO A 5 36.69 49.90 -35.95
C PRO A 5 36.93 49.66 -34.42
N SER A 6 35.96 48.98 -33.79
CA SER A 6 36.03 48.04 -32.65
C SER A 6 35.94 48.55 -31.20
N LYS A 7 34.94 48.05 -30.46
CA LYS A 7 35.13 47.04 -29.39
C LYS A 7 33.80 46.43 -28.97
N ALA A 8 33.78 45.10 -28.94
CA ALA A 8 32.74 44.28 -28.35
C ALA A 8 32.66 44.50 -26.83
N ARG A 9 31.45 44.44 -26.28
CA ARG A 9 31.24 43.82 -24.96
C ARG A 9 29.87 43.17 -24.89
N VAL A 10 29.91 41.85 -25.01
CA VAL A 10 28.90 40.91 -24.55
C VAL A 10 28.58 41.22 -23.09
N HIS A 11 27.31 41.51 -22.79
CA HIS A 11 26.75 41.22 -21.47
C HIS A 11 25.63 40.22 -21.67
N ALA A 12 25.96 38.97 -21.33
CA ALA A 12 24.99 37.92 -21.09
C ALA A 12 24.08 38.36 -19.93
N LEU A 13 22.79 38.56 -20.22
CA LEU A 13 21.77 38.41 -19.19
C LEU A 13 21.32 36.95 -19.27
N GLN A 14 21.73 36.23 -18.22
CA GLN A 14 21.38 34.86 -17.95
C GLN A 14 19.87 34.66 -18.18
N ARG A 15 19.52 33.65 -18.99
CA ARG A 15 18.26 32.94 -18.78
C ARG A 15 18.36 32.32 -17.40
N GLU A 16 17.74 32.96 -16.41
CA GLU A 16 17.24 32.22 -15.27
C GLU A 16 16.04 31.43 -15.77
N ASP A 17 16.19 30.11 -15.83
CA ASP A 17 15.11 29.16 -16.01
C ASP A 17 14.11 29.35 -14.88
N MET A 18 13.13 30.21 -15.13
CA MET A 18 12.04 30.46 -14.20
C MET A 18 11.13 29.22 -14.24
N ASN A 19 11.31 28.32 -13.27
CA ASN A 19 10.32 27.30 -12.92
C ASN A 19 8.94 27.99 -12.84
N ARG A 20 8.10 27.81 -13.88
CA ARG A 20 6.74 28.33 -13.88
C ARG A 20 5.89 27.37 -13.07
N ILE A 21 5.60 27.74 -11.83
CA ILE A 21 4.66 27.03 -10.99
C ILE A 21 3.25 27.39 -11.48
N HIS A 22 2.54 26.41 -12.02
CA HIS A 22 1.14 26.53 -12.40
C HIS A 22 0.27 25.98 -11.27
N ARG A 23 -0.88 26.64 -11.00
CA ARG A 23 -1.91 26.00 -10.18
C ARG A 23 -2.73 25.10 -11.08
N ASN A 24 -2.76 23.82 -10.78
CA ASN A 24 -3.67 22.89 -11.43
C ASN A 24 -5.06 23.05 -10.80
N ILE A 25 -6.07 23.32 -11.63
CA ILE A 25 -7.47 23.39 -11.22
C ILE A 25 -8.21 22.22 -11.88
N TRP A 26 -8.96 21.47 -11.09
CA TRP A 26 -9.76 20.34 -11.57
C TRP A 26 -10.95 20.85 -12.39
N CYS A 27 -11.19 20.23 -13.55
CA CYS A 27 -12.35 20.47 -14.39
C CYS A 27 -13.25 19.23 -14.41
N GLU A 28 -14.40 19.31 -13.74
CA GLU A 28 -15.37 18.21 -13.62
C GLU A 28 -15.89 17.72 -14.98
N ALA A 29 -16.08 18.63 -15.94
CA ALA A 29 -16.62 18.29 -17.25
C ALA A 29 -15.66 17.47 -18.12
N SER A 30 -14.36 17.60 -17.91
CA SER A 30 -13.32 16.88 -18.65
C SER A 30 -12.62 15.81 -17.84
N GLY A 31 -12.81 15.77 -16.52
CA GLY A 31 -12.06 14.89 -15.64
C GLY A 31 -10.54 15.16 -15.68
N THR A 32 -10.14 16.40 -15.95
CA THR A 32 -8.72 16.76 -16.13
C THR A 32 -8.30 17.93 -15.25
N TRP A 33 -7.00 17.96 -14.94
CA TRP A 33 -6.34 19.13 -14.36
C TRP A 33 -5.97 20.11 -15.46
N VAL A 34 -6.38 21.37 -15.32
CA VAL A 34 -6.03 22.46 -16.23
C VAL A 34 -5.05 23.39 -15.53
N ALA A 35 -3.93 23.69 -16.19
CA ALA A 35 -2.96 24.66 -15.69
C ALA A 35 -3.56 26.08 -15.76
N ALA A 36 -3.79 26.70 -14.60
CA ALA A 36 -4.21 28.09 -14.47
C ALA A 36 -3.03 28.97 -14.02
N SER A 37 -2.86 30.11 -14.68
CA SER A 37 -1.86 31.13 -14.31
C SER A 37 -2.34 31.93 -13.08
N GLU A 38 -1.46 32.16 -12.10
CA GLU A 38 -1.75 32.86 -10.83
C GLU A 38 -2.33 34.28 -10.98
N ILE A 39 -2.28 34.90 -12.17
CA ILE A 39 -2.71 36.29 -12.40
C ILE A 39 -4.11 36.39 -13.06
N THR A 40 -4.89 35.31 -13.08
CA THR A 40 -6.19 35.35 -13.76
C THR A 40 -7.32 35.69 -12.79
N ARG A 41 -7.71 36.98 -12.72
CA ARG A 41 -9.00 37.38 -12.12
C ARG A 41 -10.13 36.88 -13.02
N GLY A 42 -10.99 36.03 -12.47
CA GLY A 42 -12.16 35.50 -13.17
C GLY A 42 -13.07 36.63 -13.69
N LYS A 43 -13.32 36.64 -15.00
CA LYS A 43 -14.50 37.33 -15.56
C LYS A 43 -15.60 36.29 -15.72
N SER A 44 -16.60 36.35 -14.85
CA SER A 44 -17.88 35.68 -15.08
C SER A 44 -18.49 36.21 -16.38
N LYS A 45 -18.75 35.33 -17.35
CA LYS A 45 -19.64 35.65 -18.46
C LYS A 45 -20.87 34.75 -18.35
N SER A 46 -22.01 35.42 -18.18
CA SER A 46 -23.35 34.85 -18.10
C SER A 46 -23.71 34.03 -19.33
N SER A 47 -24.35 32.88 -19.09
CA SER A 47 -25.02 32.06 -20.09
C SER A 47 -26.13 32.84 -20.82
N ARG A 48 -26.12 32.81 -22.16
CA ARG A 48 -27.34 32.96 -22.96
C ARG A 48 -27.44 31.81 -23.93
N SER A 49 -28.63 31.24 -23.97
CA SER A 49 -29.03 30.10 -24.79
C SER A 49 -28.89 30.39 -26.29
N ALA A 50 -28.50 29.39 -27.07
CA ALA A 50 -28.98 29.25 -28.43
C ALA A 50 -28.89 27.78 -28.87
N THR A 51 -30.07 27.19 -28.98
CA THR A 51 -30.41 25.98 -29.72
C THR A 51 -29.88 26.05 -31.15
N VAL A 52 -29.18 25.02 -31.64
CA VAL A 52 -29.18 24.67 -33.07
C VAL A 52 -29.20 23.15 -33.22
N ARG A 53 -30.21 22.70 -33.98
CA ARG A 53 -30.52 21.33 -34.37
C ARG A 53 -29.81 20.97 -35.69
N SER A 54 -29.45 19.69 -35.78
CA SER A 54 -29.47 18.81 -36.96
C SER A 54 -28.42 18.98 -38.08
N ALA A 55 -27.75 17.87 -38.42
CA ALA A 55 -27.91 17.20 -39.72
C ALA A 55 -27.22 15.82 -39.75
N ALA A 56 -27.87 14.86 -40.41
CA ALA A 56 -27.55 13.44 -40.50
C ALA A 56 -26.67 13.07 -41.71
N ALA A 57 -26.05 11.88 -41.68
CA ALA A 57 -25.81 10.99 -42.83
C ALA A 57 -25.41 9.59 -42.29
N LEU A 58 -26.22 8.53 -42.48
CA LEU A 58 -26.22 7.52 -43.58
C LEU A 58 -24.92 6.67 -43.61
N ALA A 59 -24.89 5.34 -43.77
CA ALA A 59 -25.88 4.31 -44.08
C ALA A 59 -25.32 2.93 -43.66
N ALA A 60 -26.22 1.99 -43.38
CA ALA A 60 -25.94 0.59 -43.08
C ALA A 60 -25.36 -0.17 -44.29
N ILE A 61 -24.34 -1.01 -44.05
CA ILE A 61 -23.96 -2.14 -44.91
C ILE A 61 -23.47 -3.28 -44.00
N GLY A 62 -24.11 -4.45 -44.09
CA GLY A 62 -23.49 -5.72 -43.68
C GLY A 62 -24.07 -6.47 -42.48
N ALA A 63 -25.39 -6.42 -42.23
CA ALA A 63 -26.03 -7.39 -41.34
C ALA A 63 -26.17 -8.74 -42.07
N LEU A 64 -25.25 -9.68 -41.82
CA LEU A 64 -25.45 -11.11 -42.01
C LEU A 64 -24.53 -11.84 -41.02
N LEU A 65 -25.15 -12.65 -40.16
CA LEU A 65 -24.63 -13.34 -38.96
C LEU A 65 -24.70 -12.54 -37.64
N SER A 66 -25.83 -11.86 -37.38
CA SER A 66 -26.17 -11.39 -36.04
C SER A 66 -26.71 -12.56 -35.20
N GLY A 67 -25.85 -13.21 -34.43
CA GLY A 67 -26.31 -13.80 -33.17
C GLY A 67 -26.85 -12.65 -32.33
N ALA A 68 -28.15 -12.64 -32.06
CA ALA A 68 -28.78 -11.56 -31.31
C ALA A 68 -28.04 -11.36 -29.97
N ALA A 69 -27.68 -10.13 -29.64
CA ALA A 69 -27.14 -9.83 -28.33
C ALA A 69 -28.22 -10.14 -27.28
N HIS A 70 -28.00 -11.18 -26.49
CA HIS A 70 -28.90 -11.52 -25.39
C HIS A 70 -28.47 -10.75 -24.14
N ALA A 71 -29.42 -10.09 -23.47
CA ALA A 71 -29.21 -9.43 -22.19
C ALA A 71 -29.60 -10.40 -21.06
N VAL A 72 -28.78 -10.48 -20.02
CA VAL A 72 -29.00 -11.33 -18.85
C VAL A 72 -28.66 -10.56 -17.57
N PRO A 73 -29.39 -10.76 -16.46
CA PRO A 73 -29.04 -10.12 -15.20
C PRO A 73 -27.74 -10.67 -14.62
N MET A 74 -27.03 -9.90 -13.82
CA MET A 74 -25.98 -10.46 -12.96
C MET A 74 -26.58 -11.48 -11.98
N LEU A 75 -25.93 -12.65 -11.81
CA LEU A 75 -26.31 -13.61 -10.78
C LEU A 75 -25.60 -13.26 -9.46
N PRO A 76 -26.18 -13.60 -8.29
CA PRO A 76 -25.48 -13.50 -7.02
C PRO A 76 -24.12 -14.20 -7.09
N ILE A 77 -23.07 -13.54 -6.61
CA ILE A 77 -21.81 -14.24 -6.32
C ILE A 77 -22.05 -14.93 -4.98
N GLY A 78 -22.09 -16.25 -5.01
CA GLY A 78 -22.55 -17.11 -3.93
C GLY A 78 -21.58 -17.21 -2.76
N ASP A 79 -21.55 -18.36 -2.12
CA ASP A 79 -20.71 -18.62 -0.96
C ASP A 79 -19.21 -18.57 -1.33
N PRO A 80 -18.38 -17.76 -0.66
CA PRO A 80 -16.93 -17.67 -0.90
C PRO A 80 -16.18 -19.00 -0.82
N ASP A 81 -16.67 -19.97 -0.05
CA ASP A 81 -15.96 -21.24 0.17
C ASP A 81 -16.20 -22.25 -0.95
N THR A 82 -17.28 -22.08 -1.71
CA THR A 82 -17.73 -23.07 -2.72
C THR A 82 -17.89 -22.50 -4.12
N SER A 83 -17.99 -21.17 -4.26
CA SER A 83 -18.17 -20.53 -5.57
C SER A 83 -16.87 -20.53 -6.37
N ALA A 84 -16.90 -21.07 -7.58
CA ALA A 84 -15.79 -21.04 -8.53
C ALA A 84 -16.29 -20.98 -9.97
N GLY A 85 -15.46 -20.40 -10.85
CA GLY A 85 -15.74 -20.26 -12.27
C GLY A 85 -16.48 -18.96 -12.65
N TYR A 86 -16.88 -18.90 -13.91
CA TYR A 86 -17.60 -17.75 -14.48
C TYR A 86 -19.10 -18.02 -14.49
N GLN A 87 -19.90 -17.01 -14.11
CA GLN A 87 -21.36 -17.10 -14.21
C GLN A 87 -21.81 -17.33 -15.66
N TYR A 88 -21.14 -16.64 -16.59
CA TYR A 88 -21.46 -16.70 -18.01
C TYR A 88 -20.26 -17.08 -18.86
N THR A 89 -20.50 -17.90 -19.88
CA THR A 89 -19.50 -18.29 -20.87
C THR A 89 -20.03 -17.98 -22.27
N VAL A 90 -19.28 -17.18 -23.01
CA VAL A 90 -19.58 -16.77 -24.39
C VAL A 90 -18.60 -17.47 -25.33
N GLY A 91 -19.10 -17.96 -26.45
CA GLY A 91 -18.30 -18.65 -27.45
C GLY A 91 -18.97 -18.66 -28.81
N ASN A 92 -18.28 -19.24 -29.81
CA ASN A 92 -18.77 -19.43 -31.17
C ASN A 92 -19.30 -18.15 -31.84
N GLY A 93 -18.66 -17.00 -31.57
CA GLY A 93 -19.05 -15.70 -32.13
C GLY A 93 -20.31 -15.09 -31.52
N ALA A 94 -20.87 -15.68 -30.45
CA ALA A 94 -22.04 -15.14 -29.77
C ALA A 94 -21.76 -13.80 -29.07
N ALA A 95 -22.81 -13.03 -28.81
CA ALA A 95 -22.77 -11.80 -28.04
C ALA A 95 -23.68 -11.89 -26.82
N LEU A 96 -23.17 -11.50 -25.66
CA LEU A 96 -23.90 -11.45 -24.38
C LEU A 96 -23.70 -10.09 -23.73
N THR A 97 -24.76 -9.56 -23.12
CA THR A 97 -24.69 -8.40 -22.24
C THR A 97 -25.15 -8.82 -20.85
N ILE A 98 -24.32 -8.59 -19.84
CA ILE A 98 -24.73 -8.69 -18.44
C ILE A 98 -25.21 -7.31 -18.02
N ASP A 99 -26.49 -7.16 -17.66
CA ASP A 99 -27.11 -5.87 -17.35
C ASP A 99 -27.96 -5.87 -16.07
N GLY A 100 -28.44 -4.68 -15.71
CA GLY A 100 -29.32 -4.47 -14.56
C GLY A 100 -28.57 -4.20 -13.25
N ALA A 101 -29.30 -4.34 -12.14
CA ALA A 101 -28.74 -4.08 -10.81
C ALA A 101 -27.66 -5.10 -10.44
N ILE A 102 -26.65 -4.65 -9.68
CA ILE A 102 -25.66 -5.54 -9.09
C ILE A 102 -26.40 -6.45 -8.08
N ALA A 103 -26.29 -7.77 -8.30
CA ALA A 103 -26.89 -8.75 -7.40
C ALA A 103 -26.19 -8.76 -6.03
N SER A 104 -26.85 -9.32 -5.02
CA SER A 104 -26.25 -9.48 -3.69
C SER A 104 -24.93 -10.27 -3.78
N ILE A 105 -23.92 -9.79 -3.05
CA ILE A 105 -22.60 -10.39 -2.95
C ILE A 105 -22.29 -10.58 -1.47
N ASN A 106 -21.93 -11.81 -1.06
CA ASN A 106 -21.25 -11.98 0.22
C ASN A 106 -19.79 -11.56 0.00
N PRO A 107 -19.29 -10.48 0.64
CA PRO A 107 -17.91 -10.04 0.43
C PRO A 107 -16.88 -11.05 0.94
N GLY A 108 -17.27 -12.05 1.72
CA GLY A 108 -16.34 -12.91 2.43
C GLY A 108 -15.80 -12.24 3.69
N SER A 109 -14.96 -12.96 4.42
CA SER A 109 -14.40 -12.50 5.68
C SER A 109 -13.09 -13.17 5.99
N TYR A 110 -12.26 -12.44 6.71
CA TYR A 110 -11.02 -12.95 7.26
C TYR A 110 -10.94 -12.50 8.71
N ALA A 111 -11.33 -13.39 9.63
CA ALA A 111 -11.25 -13.12 11.05
C ALA A 111 -10.13 -13.95 11.68
N THR A 112 -9.38 -13.31 12.57
CA THR A 112 -8.54 -14.03 13.53
C THR A 112 -9.43 -14.83 14.45
N GLY A 113 -8.97 -16.03 14.84
CA GLY A 113 -9.50 -16.74 15.99
C GLY A 113 -9.34 -15.93 17.29
N ALA A 114 -9.71 -16.53 18.41
CA ALA A 114 -9.56 -15.92 19.72
C ALA A 114 -8.11 -15.40 19.92
N PRO A 115 -7.92 -14.23 20.55
CA PRO A 115 -6.58 -13.71 20.81
C PRO A 115 -5.80 -14.72 21.65
N GLU A 116 -4.76 -15.28 21.06
CA GLU A 116 -3.88 -16.24 21.70
C GLU A 116 -2.59 -15.57 22.12
N THR A 117 -1.95 -16.12 23.16
CA THR A 117 -0.63 -15.67 23.57
C THR A 117 0.42 -16.72 23.28
N VAL A 118 1.66 -16.27 23.11
CA VAL A 118 2.84 -17.13 23.02
C VAL A 118 2.89 -18.14 24.19
N GLY A 119 2.56 -17.71 25.42
CA GLY A 119 2.54 -18.59 26.58
C GLY A 119 1.46 -19.67 26.51
N SER A 120 0.27 -19.32 26.02
CA SER A 120 -0.82 -20.28 25.78
C SER A 120 -0.41 -21.31 24.74
N LEU A 121 0.13 -20.87 23.60
CA LEU A 121 0.60 -21.75 22.53
C LEU A 121 1.73 -22.68 22.98
N ALA A 122 2.65 -22.18 23.82
CA ALA A 122 3.68 -22.98 24.44
C ALA A 122 3.10 -24.06 25.37
N GLY A 123 2.13 -23.70 26.21
CA GLY A 123 1.41 -24.66 27.07
C GLY A 123 0.65 -25.74 26.29
N GLN A 124 0.22 -25.42 25.06
CA GLN A 124 -0.42 -26.36 24.13
C GLN A 124 0.57 -27.20 23.31
N GLY A 125 1.89 -26.98 23.43
CA GLY A 125 2.89 -27.66 22.61
C GLY A 125 2.90 -27.25 21.14
N ARG A 126 2.37 -26.06 20.82
CA ARG A 126 2.17 -25.54 19.45
C ARG A 126 3.21 -24.49 19.04
N LEU A 127 4.23 -24.28 19.86
CA LEU A 127 5.28 -23.29 19.65
C LEU A 127 6.66 -23.94 19.75
N THR A 128 7.52 -23.59 18.80
CA THR A 128 8.91 -24.03 18.74
C THR A 128 9.81 -22.82 18.56
N PHE A 129 10.78 -22.62 19.44
CA PHE A 129 11.80 -21.59 19.22
C PHE A 129 12.76 -22.01 18.12
N THR A 130 13.13 -21.07 17.26
CA THR A 130 14.07 -21.28 16.16
C THR A 130 15.21 -20.28 16.20
N GLY A 131 16.28 -20.51 15.44
CA GLY A 131 17.43 -19.61 15.33
C GLY A 131 18.34 -19.57 16.57
N GLY A 132 18.97 -18.41 16.83
CA GLY A 132 19.95 -18.22 17.92
C GLY A 132 19.40 -18.44 19.34
N ASN A 133 18.08 -18.57 19.47
CA ASN A 133 17.35 -18.79 20.72
C ASN A 133 16.66 -20.17 20.77
N ALA A 134 17.04 -21.14 19.94
CA ALA A 134 16.43 -22.47 19.89
C ALA A 134 16.44 -23.24 21.24
N ASN A 135 17.30 -22.84 22.19
CA ASN A 135 17.39 -23.40 23.54
C ASN A 135 16.64 -22.56 24.60
N ASN A 136 16.00 -21.46 24.22
CA ASN A 136 15.27 -20.62 25.16
C ASN A 136 13.94 -21.29 25.51
N THR A 137 13.88 -22.00 26.63
CA THR A 137 12.65 -22.59 27.17
C THR A 137 11.97 -21.69 28.19
N ASN A 138 12.53 -20.49 28.45
CA ASN A 138 12.10 -19.63 29.53
C ASN A 138 11.13 -18.54 29.04
N TYR A 139 9.88 -18.94 28.84
CA TYR A 139 8.75 -18.07 28.47
C TYR A 139 8.45 -16.95 29.49
N GLY A 140 8.97 -17.08 30.72
CA GLY A 140 8.87 -16.07 31.78
C GLY A 140 9.91 -14.96 31.71
N SER A 141 10.80 -14.98 30.71
CA SER A 141 11.78 -13.90 30.52
C SER A 141 11.07 -12.60 30.17
N TYR A 142 11.53 -11.52 30.79
CA TYR A 142 11.02 -10.17 30.59
C TYR A 142 11.72 -9.51 29.40
N TYR A 143 10.93 -8.92 28.51
CA TYR A 143 11.45 -8.26 27.33
C TYR A 143 10.75 -6.91 27.13
N SER A 144 11.49 -5.92 26.68
CA SER A 144 10.93 -4.69 26.14
C SER A 144 10.89 -4.80 24.62
N PHE A 145 9.69 -4.65 24.05
CA PHE A 145 9.44 -4.82 22.63
C PHE A 145 9.42 -3.46 21.95
N SER A 146 10.24 -3.26 20.91
CA SER A 146 10.08 -2.11 20.02
C SER A 146 9.04 -2.43 18.95
N GLY A 147 7.93 -1.67 18.94
CA GLY A 147 6.80 -1.87 18.03
C GLY A 147 5.63 -2.62 18.70
N ASN A 148 4.39 -2.24 18.35
CA ASN A 148 3.10 -2.61 19.00
C ASN A 148 2.80 -1.92 20.35
N GLY A 149 3.00 -0.60 20.44
CA GLY A 149 2.42 0.21 21.53
C GLY A 149 3.09 0.05 22.90
N VAL A 150 4.12 -0.79 23.04
CA VAL A 150 5.01 -0.79 24.19
C VAL A 150 5.96 0.39 24.04
N VAL A 151 5.84 1.35 24.95
CA VAL A 151 6.72 2.52 25.03
C VAL A 151 8.06 2.00 25.54
N ALA A 152 9.19 2.40 24.96
CA ALA A 152 10.48 2.16 25.60
C ALA A 152 10.48 2.86 26.97
N PRO A 153 11.19 2.37 28.00
CA PRO A 153 11.35 3.17 29.21
C PRO A 153 11.87 4.55 28.80
N GLU A 154 11.15 5.59 29.18
CA GLU A 154 11.54 6.96 28.91
C GLU A 154 12.30 7.48 30.14
N GLN A 155 13.34 8.27 29.90
CA GLN A 155 13.99 9.03 30.98
C GLN A 155 13.06 10.19 31.36
N ASN A 156 12.02 9.90 32.15
CA ASN A 156 11.03 10.85 32.65
C ASN A 156 11.23 11.17 34.13
N GLY A 157 12.31 10.65 34.73
CA GLY A 157 12.76 10.99 36.07
C GLY A 157 13.74 12.16 36.05
N SER A 158 13.90 12.81 37.20
CA SER A 158 14.92 13.81 37.42
C SER A 158 15.58 13.58 38.76
N THR A 159 16.91 13.62 38.80
CA THR A 159 17.66 13.69 40.05
C THR A 159 18.46 14.98 40.10
N SER A 160 18.47 15.63 41.26
CA SER A 160 19.20 16.88 41.47
C SER A 160 20.41 16.63 42.36
N VAL A 161 21.57 17.03 41.87
CA VAL A 161 22.86 16.81 42.53
C VAL A 161 23.59 18.14 42.63
N TYR A 162 24.17 18.41 43.80
CA TYR A 162 25.00 19.60 44.00
C TYR A 162 26.32 19.44 43.24
N ASP A 163 26.61 20.39 42.35
CA ASP A 163 27.88 20.47 41.65
C ASP A 163 28.80 21.45 42.41
N PRO A 164 29.89 20.94 43.04
CA PRO A 164 30.82 21.78 43.78
C PRO A 164 31.71 22.66 42.90
N VAL A 165 31.79 22.42 41.58
CA VAL A 165 32.54 23.24 40.62
C VAL A 165 31.74 24.49 40.26
N THR A 166 30.44 24.33 39.98
CA THR A 166 29.55 25.45 39.64
C THR A 166 28.83 26.05 40.85
N GLN A 167 28.99 25.46 42.04
CA GLN A 167 28.35 25.84 43.30
C GLN A 167 26.82 25.92 43.21
N SER A 168 26.22 25.02 42.44
CA SER A 168 24.77 25.01 42.19
C SER A 168 24.23 23.59 42.06
N ASN A 169 22.92 23.42 42.28
CA ASN A 169 22.26 22.15 42.02
C ASN A 169 22.00 21.99 40.52
N VAL A 170 22.45 20.87 39.98
CA VAL A 170 22.31 20.51 38.58
C VAL A 170 21.34 19.35 38.46
N SER A 171 20.45 19.39 37.46
CA SER A 171 19.47 18.33 37.22
C SER A 171 19.97 17.36 36.15
N PHE A 172 19.73 16.08 36.37
CA PHE A 172 20.03 14.99 35.46
C PHE A 172 18.75 14.28 35.09
N THR A 173 18.65 13.89 33.83
CA THR A 173 17.49 13.11 33.36
C THR A 173 17.79 11.64 33.62
N THR A 174 16.93 10.99 34.42
CA THR A 174 17.09 9.59 34.83
C THR A 174 15.80 8.80 34.56
N TYR A 175 15.81 7.49 34.79
CA TYR A 175 14.57 6.72 34.73
C TYR A 175 13.84 6.79 36.08
N GLN A 176 12.52 6.72 36.06
CA GLN A 176 11.74 6.52 37.28
C GLN A 176 11.69 5.04 37.66
N SER A 177 12.33 4.68 38.78
CA SER A 177 12.40 3.30 39.29
C SER A 177 11.02 2.68 39.57
N SER A 178 10.04 3.48 40.00
CA SER A 178 8.64 3.06 40.14
C SER A 178 7.97 2.73 38.80
N ALA A 179 8.34 3.45 37.73
CA ALA A 179 7.81 3.20 36.40
C ALA A 179 8.42 1.93 35.79
N ILE A 180 9.72 1.68 36.02
CA ILE A 180 10.40 0.42 35.64
C ILE A 180 9.71 -0.80 36.29
N THR A 181 9.42 -0.71 37.58
CA THR A 181 8.84 -1.83 38.36
C THR A 181 7.35 -2.07 38.12
N SER A 182 6.64 -1.12 37.52
CA SER A 182 5.20 -1.27 37.19
C SER A 182 4.90 -2.34 36.13
N GLY A 183 5.92 -2.90 35.47
CA GLY A 183 5.78 -4.02 34.53
C GLY A 183 5.33 -3.63 33.12
N THR A 184 5.04 -2.35 32.86
CA THR A 184 4.58 -1.86 31.55
C THR A 184 5.67 -1.86 30.49
N TYR A 185 6.92 -1.59 30.88
CA TYR A 185 8.06 -1.48 29.97
C TYR A 185 8.66 -2.83 29.55
N PHE A 186 8.48 -3.84 30.39
CA PHE A 186 9.08 -5.16 30.23
C PHE A 186 8.02 -6.25 30.48
N PRO A 187 7.03 -6.44 29.59
CA PRO A 187 6.12 -7.57 29.70
C PRO A 187 6.86 -8.91 29.54
N ALA A 188 6.29 -9.97 30.09
CA ALA A 188 6.78 -11.32 29.88
C ALA A 188 6.57 -11.76 28.42
N PHE A 189 7.52 -12.52 27.86
CA PHE A 189 7.40 -13.07 26.50
C PHE A 189 6.09 -13.85 26.29
N SER A 190 5.68 -14.61 27.31
CA SER A 190 4.44 -15.37 27.32
C SER A 190 3.17 -14.54 27.08
N ALA A 191 3.21 -13.22 27.28
CA ALA A 191 2.06 -12.33 27.09
C ALA A 191 1.96 -11.77 25.66
N LEU A 192 2.93 -12.05 24.78
CA LEU A 192 2.88 -11.61 23.40
C LEU A 192 1.69 -12.24 22.66
N GLY A 193 0.92 -11.40 21.97
CA GLY A 193 -0.14 -11.85 21.09
C GLY A 193 0.40 -12.64 19.90
N ALA A 194 -0.28 -13.73 19.57
CA ALA A 194 -0.04 -14.53 18.40
C ALA A 194 -1.27 -14.52 17.48
N PHE A 195 -1.03 -14.55 16.18
CA PHE A 195 -2.08 -14.51 15.17
C PHE A 195 -2.53 -15.93 14.86
N ILE A 196 -3.65 -16.36 15.43
CA ILE A 196 -4.22 -17.70 15.19
C ILE A 196 -5.46 -17.57 14.32
N LEU A 197 -5.60 -18.44 13.32
CA LEU A 197 -6.82 -18.55 12.52
C LEU A 197 -7.64 -19.75 12.91
N ASP A 198 -8.93 -19.59 12.76
CA ASP A 198 -9.89 -20.69 12.74
C ASP A 198 -10.41 -20.81 11.31
N GLU A 199 -10.26 -21.99 10.70
CA GLU A 199 -10.69 -22.25 9.34
C GLU A 199 -12.18 -21.93 9.14
N ALA A 200 -13.01 -22.18 10.15
CA ALA A 200 -14.44 -21.91 10.10
C ALA A 200 -14.81 -20.42 9.95
N ASN A 201 -13.85 -19.51 10.17
CA ASN A 201 -14.05 -18.06 10.06
C ASN A 201 -13.30 -17.43 8.88
N VAL A 202 -12.71 -18.25 8.00
CA VAL A 202 -12.00 -17.79 6.81
C VAL A 202 -12.82 -18.09 5.57
N HIS A 203 -13.31 -17.02 4.95
CA HIS A 203 -14.25 -17.07 3.83
C HIS A 203 -13.72 -16.19 2.70
N ILE A 204 -12.99 -16.78 1.74
CA ILE A 204 -12.30 -16.05 0.66
C ILE A 204 -12.70 -16.63 -0.69
N HIS A 205 -13.23 -15.80 -1.59
CA HIS A 205 -13.55 -16.19 -2.95
C HIS A 205 -12.29 -16.59 -3.73
N GLN A 206 -12.35 -17.69 -4.48
CA GLN A 206 -11.23 -18.11 -5.32
C GLN A 206 -11.70 -18.51 -6.74
N ASN A 207 -11.03 -17.98 -7.76
CA ASN A 207 -11.33 -18.28 -9.17
C ASN A 207 -12.76 -17.95 -9.59
N VAL A 208 -13.37 -16.89 -9.05
CA VAL A 208 -14.71 -16.44 -9.44
C VAL A 208 -14.65 -15.39 -10.56
N GLY A 209 -15.73 -15.27 -11.33
CA GLY A 209 -15.87 -14.22 -12.34
C GLY A 209 -17.30 -14.04 -12.82
N LEU A 210 -17.59 -12.87 -13.41
CA LEU A 210 -18.87 -12.54 -13.99
C LEU A 210 -19.05 -13.23 -15.35
N GLY A 211 -18.05 -13.16 -16.22
CA GLY A 211 -18.13 -13.82 -17.52
C GLY A 211 -16.81 -14.00 -18.25
N GLN A 212 -16.78 -14.98 -19.14
CA GLN A 212 -15.64 -15.21 -20.02
C GLN A 212 -16.08 -15.35 -21.48
N VAL A 213 -15.22 -14.89 -22.39
CA VAL A 213 -15.28 -15.21 -23.82
C VAL A 213 -14.19 -16.23 -24.13
N GLN A 214 -14.61 -17.40 -24.60
CA GLN A 214 -13.72 -18.51 -24.93
C GLN A 214 -12.95 -18.27 -26.23
N SER A 215 -11.91 -19.06 -26.46
CA SER A 215 -11.08 -19.05 -27.68
C SER A 215 -11.82 -19.31 -28.99
N THR A 216 -13.08 -19.78 -28.93
CA THR A 216 -14.02 -19.87 -30.06
C THR A 216 -14.57 -18.53 -30.54
N GLY A 217 -14.27 -17.43 -29.83
CA GLY A 217 -14.69 -16.08 -30.20
C GLY A 217 -16.06 -15.66 -29.67
N GLY A 218 -16.29 -14.35 -29.60
CA GLY A 218 -17.53 -13.74 -29.15
C GLY A 218 -17.34 -12.35 -28.54
N GLN A 219 -18.41 -11.81 -27.99
CA GLN A 219 -18.45 -10.51 -27.31
C GLN A 219 -19.18 -10.63 -25.98
N LEU A 220 -18.52 -10.19 -24.91
CA LEU A 220 -19.15 -9.95 -23.61
C LEU A 220 -19.24 -8.44 -23.37
N ASN A 221 -20.40 -7.97 -22.97
CA ASN A 221 -20.63 -6.59 -22.54
C ASN A 221 -21.07 -6.60 -21.07
N VAL A 222 -20.57 -5.66 -20.27
CA VAL A 222 -20.97 -5.48 -18.87
C VAL A 222 -21.54 -4.09 -18.69
N ASP A 223 -22.82 -4.01 -18.29
CA ASP A 223 -23.58 -2.78 -18.09
C ASP A 223 -24.41 -2.85 -16.79
N LEU A 224 -23.70 -2.82 -15.65
CA LEU A 224 -24.26 -3.08 -14.32
C LEU A 224 -24.41 -1.82 -13.47
N GLY A 225 -25.47 -1.79 -12.66
CA GLY A 225 -25.72 -0.79 -11.63
C GLY A 225 -26.66 0.33 -12.06
N ASP A 226 -26.51 1.49 -11.42
CA ASP A 226 -27.33 2.69 -11.65
C ASP A 226 -26.45 3.89 -12.02
N ALA A 227 -26.53 4.31 -13.28
CA ALA A 227 -25.79 5.44 -13.83
C ALA A 227 -26.18 6.79 -13.22
N ALA A 228 -27.34 6.89 -12.54
CA ALA A 228 -27.75 8.11 -11.84
C ALA A 228 -27.07 8.27 -10.47
N GLN A 229 -26.49 7.20 -9.92
CA GLN A 229 -25.85 7.21 -8.61
C GLN A 229 -24.35 7.50 -8.69
N ASN A 230 -23.76 7.90 -7.56
CA ASN A 230 -22.31 7.97 -7.43
C ASN A 230 -21.68 6.57 -7.61
N ILE A 231 -20.45 6.50 -8.14
CA ILE A 231 -19.74 5.23 -8.36
C ILE A 231 -19.50 4.42 -7.06
N ARG A 232 -19.49 5.10 -5.91
CA ARG A 232 -19.36 4.51 -4.57
C ARG A 232 -20.69 4.09 -3.94
N ALA A 233 -21.82 4.35 -4.60
CA ALA A 233 -23.11 3.86 -4.11
C ALA A 233 -23.11 2.32 -4.10
N ALA A 234 -23.86 1.74 -3.17
CA ALA A 234 -23.98 0.29 -3.06
C ALA A 234 -24.44 -0.35 -4.39
N ASP A 235 -25.35 0.32 -5.10
CA ASP A 235 -25.88 -0.11 -6.40
C ASP A 235 -24.83 -0.21 -7.51
N ASN A 236 -23.67 0.44 -7.33
CA ASN A 236 -22.55 0.47 -8.27
C ASN A 236 -21.30 -0.26 -7.75
N THR A 237 -21.37 -0.89 -6.57
CA THR A 237 -20.20 -1.47 -5.90
C THR A 237 -20.21 -3.00 -5.92
N ILE A 238 -19.12 -3.60 -6.40
CA ILE A 238 -18.79 -5.01 -6.23
C ILE A 238 -17.65 -5.09 -5.22
N SER A 239 -17.86 -5.70 -4.05
CA SER A 239 -16.82 -5.88 -3.03
C SER A 239 -16.64 -7.35 -2.70
N LEU A 240 -15.41 -7.84 -2.78
CA LEU A 240 -15.06 -9.26 -2.69
C LEU A 240 -13.69 -9.41 -2.02
N MET A 241 -13.62 -10.20 -0.97
CA MET A 241 -12.38 -10.76 -0.48
C MET A 241 -12.00 -11.96 -1.33
N ALA A 242 -10.95 -11.81 -2.14
CA ALA A 242 -10.71 -12.73 -3.24
C ALA A 242 -9.23 -13.05 -3.49
N LYS A 243 -8.99 -14.21 -4.10
CA LYS A 243 -7.71 -14.62 -4.69
C LYS A 243 -7.94 -15.20 -6.08
N ASN A 244 -6.96 -15.06 -6.98
CA ASN A 244 -7.02 -15.60 -8.35
C ASN A 244 -8.35 -15.28 -9.08
N THR A 245 -8.89 -14.08 -8.89
CA THR A 245 -10.22 -13.70 -9.34
C THR A 245 -10.13 -12.68 -10.46
N VAL A 246 -10.75 -13.02 -11.59
CA VAL A 246 -10.78 -12.19 -12.79
C VAL A 246 -12.25 -12.02 -13.16
N LEU A 247 -12.80 -10.80 -12.98
CA LEU A 247 -14.23 -10.59 -13.17
C LEU A 247 -14.66 -10.86 -14.61
N THR A 248 -13.84 -10.45 -15.58
CA THR A 248 -14.12 -10.71 -17.00
C THR A 248 -12.87 -11.15 -17.74
N ARG A 249 -13.01 -12.16 -18.61
CA ARG A 249 -11.90 -12.71 -19.38
C ARG A 249 -12.23 -12.81 -20.87
N ALA A 250 -11.28 -12.44 -21.72
CA ALA A 250 -11.31 -12.68 -23.16
C ALA A 250 -10.13 -13.56 -23.56
N ASP A 251 -10.41 -14.73 -24.14
CA ASP A 251 -9.38 -15.64 -24.66
C ASP A 251 -9.47 -15.67 -26.18
N GLY A 252 -8.44 -15.15 -26.86
CA GLY A 252 -8.32 -15.05 -28.32
C GLY A 252 -7.15 -15.87 -28.86
N SER A 253 -6.72 -16.90 -28.10
CA SER A 253 -5.56 -17.73 -28.42
C SER A 253 -5.76 -18.64 -29.64
N ALA A 254 -7.00 -19.01 -29.97
CA ALA A 254 -7.32 -19.92 -31.08
C ALA A 254 -7.67 -19.21 -32.40
N GLY A 255 -7.29 -17.93 -32.57
CA GLY A 255 -7.46 -17.20 -33.83
C GLY A 255 -8.81 -16.50 -34.00
N ASN A 256 -9.79 -16.73 -33.13
CA ASN A 256 -11.10 -16.08 -33.18
C ASN A 256 -11.10 -14.80 -32.33
N THR A 257 -11.87 -13.79 -32.78
CA THR A 257 -12.04 -12.53 -32.06
C THR A 257 -12.83 -12.76 -30.77
N SER A 258 -12.22 -12.42 -29.63
CA SER A 258 -12.81 -12.53 -28.30
C SER A 258 -12.72 -11.21 -27.57
N ASN A 259 -13.86 -10.60 -27.27
CA ASN A 259 -13.90 -9.24 -26.77
C ASN A 259 -14.68 -9.12 -25.46
N VAL A 260 -14.17 -8.28 -24.56
CA VAL A 260 -14.88 -7.82 -23.36
C VAL A 260 -14.98 -6.29 -23.41
N ASP A 261 -16.19 -5.77 -23.28
CA ASP A 261 -16.51 -4.34 -23.19
C ASP A 261 -17.15 -4.04 -21.82
N TRP A 262 -16.51 -3.20 -21.01
CA TRP A 262 -17.12 -2.64 -19.80
C TRP A 262 -17.75 -1.28 -20.11
N ARG A 263 -19.06 -1.14 -19.86
CA ARG A 263 -19.88 0.00 -20.30
C ARG A 263 -20.49 0.81 -19.16
N SER A 264 -20.52 0.25 -17.95
CA SER A 264 -21.10 0.88 -16.77
C SER A 264 -20.10 1.63 -15.89
N ARG A 265 -20.62 2.30 -14.85
CA ARG A 265 -19.84 3.03 -13.84
C ARG A 265 -19.82 2.22 -12.54
N ASN A 266 -18.71 1.55 -12.23
CA ASN A 266 -18.65 0.67 -11.06
C ASN A 266 -17.41 0.86 -10.20
N ARG A 267 -17.61 0.72 -8.90
CA ARG A 267 -16.53 0.52 -7.94
C ARG A 267 -16.31 -0.99 -7.75
N ILE A 268 -15.07 -1.44 -7.90
CA ILE A 268 -14.66 -2.80 -7.60
C ILE A 268 -13.70 -2.74 -6.42
N ASP A 269 -14.02 -3.45 -5.35
CA ASP A 269 -13.21 -3.51 -4.15
C ASP A 269 -12.75 -4.95 -3.91
N PHE A 270 -11.54 -5.26 -4.37
CA PHE A 270 -10.88 -6.50 -4.00
C PHE A 270 -10.31 -6.36 -2.60
N GLN A 271 -11.06 -6.81 -1.59
CA GLN A 271 -10.58 -6.83 -0.22
C GLN A 271 -9.39 -7.80 -0.14
N LEU A 272 -8.24 -7.28 0.25
CA LEU A 272 -7.01 -8.05 0.24
C LEU A 272 -7.03 -9.12 1.33
N ALA A 273 -7.04 -10.38 0.90
CA ALA A 273 -6.83 -11.52 1.79
C ALA A 273 -5.33 -11.79 1.94
N PRO A 274 -4.77 -11.79 3.17
CA PRO A 274 -3.37 -12.13 3.37
C PRO A 274 -3.10 -13.60 3.02
N VAL A 275 -1.84 -13.92 2.77
CA VAL A 275 -1.37 -15.29 2.54
C VAL A 275 -0.90 -15.86 3.87
N VAL A 276 -1.58 -16.91 4.32
CA VAL A 276 -1.29 -17.60 5.57
C VAL A 276 -0.41 -18.82 5.28
N ALA A 277 0.50 -19.16 6.19
CA ALA A 277 1.26 -20.38 6.07
C ALA A 277 0.35 -21.62 6.19
N PRO A 278 0.60 -22.71 5.44
CA PRO A 278 -0.20 -23.93 5.53
C PRO A 278 -0.28 -24.55 6.92
N GLU A 279 0.71 -24.34 7.77
CA GLU A 279 0.77 -24.99 9.08
C GLU A 279 1.50 -24.12 10.12
N THR A 280 2.73 -23.72 9.80
CA THR A 280 3.63 -23.07 10.75
C THR A 280 4.00 -21.68 10.27
N GLN A 281 3.85 -20.67 11.13
CA GLN A 281 4.22 -19.29 10.85
C GLN A 281 5.41 -18.86 11.72
N SER A 282 6.41 -18.28 11.08
CA SER A 282 7.60 -17.73 11.74
C SER A 282 7.39 -16.26 12.11
N MET A 283 7.80 -15.92 13.32
CA MET A 283 7.85 -14.55 13.82
C MET A 283 9.27 -14.22 14.24
N ALA A 284 9.64 -12.95 14.05
CA ALA A 284 10.90 -12.40 14.48
C ALA A 284 10.65 -11.04 15.11
N GLN A 285 11.20 -10.81 16.30
CA GLN A 285 11.11 -9.52 16.95
C GLN A 285 12.45 -9.14 17.57
N VAL A 286 12.88 -7.90 17.34
CA VAL A 286 13.98 -7.32 18.10
C VAL A 286 13.45 -6.96 19.48
N VAL A 287 14.06 -7.54 20.50
CA VAL A 287 13.69 -7.34 21.89
C VAL A 287 14.87 -6.72 22.62
N THR A 288 14.57 -5.95 23.65
CA THR A 288 15.54 -5.56 24.66
C THR A 288 15.35 -6.47 25.86
N LYS A 289 16.39 -7.20 26.25
CA LYS A 289 16.42 -8.02 27.46
C LYS A 289 17.39 -7.45 28.47
N PHE A 290 17.31 -7.93 29.71
CA PHE A 290 18.28 -7.56 30.72
C PHE A 290 19.68 -8.15 30.41
N GLY A 291 20.71 -7.35 30.66
CA GLY A 291 22.11 -7.66 30.34
C GLY A 291 22.73 -8.78 31.19
N GLY A 292 22.04 -9.23 32.24
CA GLY A 292 22.56 -10.23 33.16
C GLY A 292 23.64 -9.63 34.05
N SER A 293 24.76 -10.34 34.22
CA SER A 293 25.84 -9.91 35.08
C SER A 293 26.88 -9.08 34.34
N PHE A 294 27.24 -7.94 34.92
CA PHE A 294 28.28 -7.04 34.41
C PHE A 294 28.97 -6.32 35.56
N SER A 295 30.03 -5.56 35.27
CA SER A 295 30.73 -4.75 36.27
C SER A 295 30.88 -3.32 35.80
N THR A 296 30.74 -2.40 36.74
CA THR A 296 31.07 -0.98 36.57
C THR A 296 32.15 -0.59 37.58
N THR A 297 32.57 0.66 37.57
CA THR A 297 33.46 1.21 38.60
C THR A 297 32.64 2.12 39.53
N ASP A 298 32.87 2.14 40.83
CA ASP A 298 32.29 3.20 41.67
C ASP A 298 33.06 4.52 41.49
N GLY A 299 32.53 5.61 42.06
CA GLY A 299 33.21 6.90 42.05
C GLY A 299 34.57 6.94 42.81
N LEU A 300 34.98 5.84 43.44
CA LEU A 300 36.26 5.67 44.13
C LEU A 300 37.25 4.79 43.34
N GLY A 301 36.88 4.32 42.15
CA GLY A 301 37.74 3.49 41.31
C GLY A 301 37.64 1.99 41.56
N ASN A 302 36.74 1.52 42.44
CA ASN A 302 36.58 0.10 42.73
C ASN A 302 35.63 -0.57 41.73
N SER A 303 35.93 -1.80 41.33
CA SER A 303 35.00 -2.60 40.51
C SER A 303 33.80 -3.04 41.35
N VAL A 304 32.60 -2.76 40.85
CA VAL A 304 31.32 -3.16 41.44
C VAL A 304 30.60 -4.10 40.48
N ALA A 305 30.26 -5.29 40.96
CA ALA A 305 29.49 -6.26 40.20
C ALA A 305 27.99 -6.00 40.34
N HIS A 306 27.28 -6.09 39.22
CA HIS A 306 25.83 -5.95 39.13
C HIS A 306 25.25 -7.19 38.45
N SER A 307 24.01 -7.51 38.79
CA SER A 307 23.23 -8.53 38.09
C SER A 307 21.83 -7.99 37.87
N VAL A 308 21.45 -7.85 36.61
CA VAL A 308 20.13 -7.34 36.21
C VAL A 308 19.42 -8.44 35.44
N GLY A 309 18.36 -9.00 36.02
CA GLY A 309 17.54 -10.06 35.41
C GLY A 309 16.03 -9.80 35.47
N THR A 310 15.60 -8.82 36.27
CA THR A 310 14.20 -8.46 36.47
C THR A 310 14.01 -6.93 36.45
N PRO A 311 12.76 -6.45 36.31
CA PRO A 311 12.48 -5.01 36.46
C PRO A 311 12.91 -4.44 37.82
N ALA A 312 12.83 -5.24 38.89
CA ALA A 312 13.27 -4.83 40.23
C ALA A 312 14.79 -4.62 40.29
N ASP A 313 15.56 -5.50 39.66
CA ASP A 313 17.02 -5.36 39.61
C ASP A 313 17.44 -4.14 38.81
N LEU A 314 16.76 -3.86 37.68
CA LEU A 314 17.04 -2.67 36.87
C LEU A 314 16.72 -1.38 37.63
N ALA A 315 15.62 -1.36 38.39
CA ALA A 315 15.26 -0.24 39.24
C ALA A 315 16.31 -0.01 40.36
N ALA A 316 16.78 -1.08 41.01
CA ALA A 316 17.85 -0.98 42.00
C ALA A 316 19.16 -0.49 41.39
N TYR A 317 19.51 -0.95 40.19
CA TYR A 317 20.68 -0.46 39.46
C TYR A 317 20.54 1.00 39.04
N ASN A 318 19.35 1.43 38.62
CA ASN A 318 19.04 2.83 38.30
C ASN A 318 19.18 3.76 39.52
N ASP A 319 18.71 3.31 40.69
CA ASP A 319 18.87 4.04 41.95
C ASP A 319 20.36 4.14 42.33
N TRP A 320 21.12 3.04 42.19
CA TRP A 320 22.56 3.04 42.41
C TRP A 320 23.29 4.01 41.45
N LEU A 321 23.00 3.98 40.15
CA LEU A 321 23.57 4.90 39.17
C LEU A 321 23.30 6.37 39.54
N SER A 322 22.09 6.66 40.01
CA SER A 322 21.72 8.02 40.45
C SER A 322 22.58 8.51 41.61
N THR A 323 23.00 7.61 42.53
CA THR A 323 23.95 7.97 43.60
C THR A 323 25.37 8.25 43.09
N GLN A 324 25.78 7.62 41.98
CA GLN A 324 27.13 7.78 41.44
C GLN A 324 27.34 9.13 40.73
N ILE A 325 26.26 9.75 40.24
CA ILE A 325 26.33 11.08 39.60
C ILE A 325 27.01 12.10 40.51
N GLY A 326 26.73 12.06 41.83
CA GLY A 326 27.40 12.90 42.83
C GLY A 326 28.92 12.74 42.83
N ASN A 327 29.40 11.49 42.80
CA ASN A 327 30.83 11.20 42.81
C ASN A 327 31.52 11.59 41.50
N TRP A 328 30.79 11.55 40.38
CA TRP A 328 31.33 11.92 39.08
C TRP A 328 31.58 13.43 38.95
N LEU A 329 30.76 14.26 39.58
CA LEU A 329 30.90 15.73 39.52
C LEU A 329 31.94 16.28 40.50
N VAL A 330 32.21 15.57 41.60
CA VAL A 330 33.19 16.01 42.61
C VAL A 330 34.60 16.08 41.97
N PRO A 331 35.34 17.19 42.11
CA PRO A 331 36.69 17.33 41.58
C PRO A 331 37.62 16.22 42.07
N VAL A 332 38.59 15.84 41.22
CA VAL A 332 39.63 14.85 41.55
C VAL A 332 40.38 15.20 42.84
N ALA A 333 40.63 16.50 43.07
CA ALA A 333 41.28 16.99 44.29
C ALA A 333 40.51 16.65 45.58
N ASN A 334 39.21 16.39 45.48
CA ASN A 334 38.30 16.06 46.58
C ASN A 334 37.86 14.59 46.54
N GLY A 335 38.55 13.74 45.76
CA GLY A 335 38.29 12.30 45.70
C GLY A 335 37.15 11.86 44.78
N GLY A 336 36.71 12.71 43.84
CA GLY A 336 35.75 12.35 42.79
C GLY A 336 36.38 12.28 41.39
N GLU A 337 35.56 12.27 40.33
CA GLU A 337 36.06 12.15 38.94
C GLU A 337 36.17 13.46 38.16
N GLY A 338 35.57 14.55 38.64
CA GLY A 338 35.63 15.88 38.01
C GLY A 338 35.04 15.96 36.60
N LEU A 339 34.01 15.16 36.29
CA LEU A 339 33.31 15.20 35.01
C LEU A 339 32.42 16.45 34.90
N THR A 340 32.26 16.97 33.67
CA THR A 340 31.22 17.97 33.37
C THR A 340 29.82 17.36 33.41
N GLN A 341 28.77 18.18 33.55
CA GLN A 341 27.37 17.72 33.49
C GLN A 341 27.09 16.86 32.25
N THR A 342 27.52 17.29 31.06
CA THR A 342 27.33 16.55 29.81
C THR A 342 28.04 15.20 29.82
N GLN A 343 29.26 15.14 30.34
CA GLN A 343 30.02 13.88 30.47
C GLN A 343 29.39 12.93 31.49
N ALA A 344 28.90 13.45 32.61
CA ALA A 344 28.19 12.65 33.61
C ALA A 344 26.85 12.11 33.08
N GLN A 345 26.09 12.90 32.31
CA GLN A 345 24.87 12.43 31.64
C GLN A 345 25.19 11.37 30.58
N GLN A 346 26.25 11.55 29.79
CA GLN A 346 26.68 10.54 28.82
C GLN A 346 27.08 9.23 29.52
N ARG A 347 27.86 9.32 30.61
CA ARG A 347 28.26 8.15 31.39
C ARG A 347 27.07 7.40 31.97
N TYR A 348 26.09 8.13 32.53
CA TYR A 348 24.84 7.54 32.99
C TYR A 348 24.14 6.74 31.88
N ASN A 349 24.04 7.33 30.67
CA ASN A 349 23.43 6.66 29.52
C ASN A 349 24.20 5.42 29.09
N ASP A 350 25.53 5.51 29.02
CA ASP A 350 26.41 4.40 28.62
C ASP A 350 26.31 3.23 29.61
N TRP A 351 26.31 3.53 30.92
CA TRP A 351 26.25 2.51 31.97
C TRP A 351 24.85 1.92 32.14
N MET A 352 23.80 2.70 31.88
CA MET A 352 22.45 2.13 31.74
C MET A 352 22.38 1.17 30.54
N GLY A 353 23.10 1.49 29.46
CA GLY A 353 23.24 0.62 28.29
C GLY A 353 23.91 -0.73 28.56
N LEU A 354 24.63 -0.90 29.68
CA LEU A 354 25.20 -2.20 30.09
C LEU A 354 24.14 -3.12 30.71
N ALA A 355 23.12 -2.57 31.36
CA ALA A 355 22.06 -3.33 32.00
C ALA A 355 21.01 -3.87 31.01
N LEU A 356 21.08 -3.45 29.76
CA LEU A 356 20.14 -3.80 28.70
C LEU A 356 20.88 -4.24 27.44
N THR A 357 20.47 -5.35 26.85
CA THR A 357 21.02 -5.82 25.57
C THR A 357 19.91 -6.09 24.57
N LYS A 358 20.22 -5.93 23.28
CA LYS A 358 19.28 -6.20 22.20
C LYS A 358 19.58 -7.53 21.55
N GLU A 359 18.54 -8.30 21.29
CA GLU A 359 18.62 -9.51 20.50
C GLU A 359 17.40 -9.66 19.59
N THR A 360 17.52 -10.47 18.54
CA THR A 360 16.37 -10.87 17.75
C THR A 360 15.91 -12.23 18.25
N VAL A 361 14.68 -12.30 18.76
CA VAL A 361 14.03 -13.57 19.11
C VAL A 361 13.20 -14.02 17.92
N THR A 362 13.38 -15.28 17.54
CA THR A 362 12.62 -15.94 16.47
C THR A 362 11.89 -17.16 17.03
N TRP A 363 10.62 -17.30 16.66
CA TRP A 363 9.81 -18.44 17.04
C TRP A 363 8.85 -18.82 15.93
N ASP A 364 8.54 -20.10 15.88
CA ASP A 364 7.57 -20.70 14.99
C ASP A 364 6.37 -21.15 15.82
N TYR A 365 5.17 -20.99 15.28
CA TYR A 365 3.96 -21.51 15.92
C TYR A 365 2.97 -22.07 14.89
N LYS A 366 2.14 -23.03 15.34
CA LYS A 366 1.04 -23.58 14.54
C LYS A 366 -0.05 -22.52 14.39
N VAL A 367 -0.22 -22.01 13.16
CA VAL A 367 -1.06 -20.84 12.88
C VAL A 367 -2.56 -21.15 12.90
N TRP A 368 -2.93 -22.41 12.67
CA TRP A 368 -4.31 -22.89 12.66
C TRP A 368 -4.76 -23.37 14.04
N SER A 369 -5.98 -23.03 14.46
CA SER A 369 -6.55 -23.30 15.78
C SER A 369 -6.53 -24.77 16.16
N ASP A 370 -6.66 -25.67 15.18
CA ASP A 370 -6.59 -27.13 15.32
C ASP A 370 -5.16 -27.70 15.37
N GLY A 371 -4.15 -26.86 15.10
CA GLY A 371 -2.75 -27.24 15.03
C GLY A 371 -2.34 -28.03 13.77
N GLY A 372 -3.27 -28.19 12.82
CA GLY A 372 -3.10 -29.01 11.62
C GLY A 372 -2.52 -28.27 10.41
N VAL A 373 -2.38 -29.02 9.31
CA VAL A 373 -2.01 -28.50 7.99
C VAL A 373 -3.28 -28.20 7.20
N HIS A 374 -3.34 -27.02 6.60
CA HIS A 374 -4.47 -26.56 5.80
C HIS A 374 -4.02 -26.27 4.36
N ASN A 375 -4.93 -26.52 3.41
CA ASN A 375 -4.76 -26.15 2.01
C ASN A 375 -6.09 -25.59 1.49
N ASN A 376 -6.35 -24.32 1.82
CA ASN A 376 -7.59 -23.61 1.53
C ASN A 376 -7.28 -22.24 0.92
N ALA A 377 -8.32 -21.43 0.69
CA ALA A 377 -8.15 -20.12 0.08
C ALA A 377 -7.25 -19.18 0.91
N ALA A 378 -7.13 -19.37 2.24
CA ALA A 378 -6.23 -18.58 3.08
C ALA A 378 -4.75 -18.84 2.76
N THR A 379 -4.40 -20.08 2.42
CA THR A 379 -3.02 -20.51 2.14
C THR A 379 -2.61 -20.26 0.69
N ALA A 380 -3.57 -20.07 -0.21
CA ALA A 380 -3.30 -19.72 -1.60
C ALA A 380 -2.60 -18.35 -1.73
N GLY A 381 -1.71 -18.20 -2.70
CA GLY A 381 -1.18 -16.88 -3.07
C GLY A 381 -2.29 -15.97 -3.62
N THR A 382 -2.14 -14.65 -3.48
CA THR A 382 -3.12 -13.65 -3.97
C THR A 382 -3.45 -13.87 -5.45
N GLY A 383 -2.44 -14.16 -6.27
CA GLY A 383 -2.60 -14.39 -7.70
C GLY A 383 -3.08 -13.14 -8.43
N ASN A 384 -3.86 -13.35 -9.49
CA ASN A 384 -4.46 -12.29 -10.29
C ASN A 384 -5.76 -11.77 -9.66
N LEU A 385 -5.89 -10.45 -9.58
CA LEU A 385 -7.09 -9.72 -9.16
C LEU A 385 -7.35 -8.63 -10.20
N ASN A 386 -8.13 -8.96 -11.22
CA ASN A 386 -8.35 -8.11 -12.40
C ASN A 386 -9.85 -7.91 -12.63
N VAL A 387 -10.22 -6.74 -13.15
CA VAL A 387 -11.58 -6.52 -13.66
C VAL A 387 -11.69 -7.07 -15.08
N ILE A 388 -10.72 -6.75 -15.92
CA ILE A 388 -10.67 -7.16 -17.33
C ILE A 388 -9.34 -7.85 -17.60
N HIS A 389 -9.37 -9.10 -18.10
CA HIS A 389 -8.18 -9.83 -18.55
C HIS A 389 -8.35 -10.30 -19.99
N ALA A 390 -7.45 -9.92 -20.89
CA ALA A 390 -7.41 -10.38 -22.27
C ALA A 390 -6.15 -11.21 -22.54
N THR A 391 -6.26 -12.33 -23.24
CA THR A 391 -5.10 -13.16 -23.59
C THR A 391 -5.19 -13.75 -24.98
N GLY A 392 -4.09 -13.73 -25.73
CA GLY A 392 -4.03 -14.17 -27.13
C GLY A 392 -4.23 -13.02 -28.12
N ALA A 393 -3.63 -13.16 -29.31
CA ALA A 393 -3.54 -12.09 -30.31
C ALA A 393 -4.88 -11.51 -30.80
N ASN A 394 -5.97 -12.27 -30.67
CA ASN A 394 -7.32 -11.86 -31.08
C ASN A 394 -8.22 -11.48 -29.89
N ALA A 395 -7.65 -11.37 -28.69
CA ALA A 395 -8.38 -10.92 -27.51
C ALA A 395 -8.30 -9.41 -27.33
N LYS A 396 -9.43 -8.81 -26.92
CA LYS A 396 -9.52 -7.39 -26.58
C LYS A 396 -10.29 -7.20 -25.27
N GLY A 397 -9.75 -6.36 -24.39
CA GLY A 397 -10.46 -5.81 -23.24
C GLY A 397 -10.61 -4.29 -23.37
N GLU A 398 -11.82 -3.76 -23.25
CA GLU A 398 -12.10 -2.34 -23.37
C GLU A 398 -12.91 -1.80 -22.20
N LEU A 399 -12.46 -0.64 -21.66
CA LEU A 399 -13.33 0.26 -20.91
C LEU A 399 -13.88 1.30 -21.88
N VAL A 400 -15.19 1.24 -22.14
CA VAL A 400 -15.85 2.01 -23.21
C VAL A 400 -15.97 3.49 -22.83
N ALA A 401 -16.06 4.37 -23.83
CA ALA A 401 -16.29 5.80 -23.61
C ALA A 401 -17.55 6.05 -22.77
N GLY A 402 -17.44 6.93 -21.75
CA GLY A 402 -18.52 7.22 -20.79
C GLY A 402 -18.61 6.26 -19.60
N ALA A 403 -17.97 5.09 -19.68
CA ALA A 403 -17.86 4.14 -18.59
C ALA A 403 -16.79 4.58 -17.57
N ALA A 404 -16.90 4.09 -16.33
CA ALA A 404 -15.93 4.37 -15.28
C ALA A 404 -15.68 3.13 -14.42
N LEU A 405 -14.41 2.85 -14.14
CA LEU A 405 -14.01 1.80 -13.22
C LEU A 405 -13.18 2.41 -12.09
N ALA A 406 -13.60 2.16 -10.86
CA ALA A 406 -12.86 2.58 -9.68
C ALA A 406 -12.49 1.38 -8.83
N VAL A 407 -11.20 1.02 -8.83
CA VAL A 407 -10.75 -0.29 -8.38
C VAL A 407 -9.74 -0.19 -7.26
N THR A 408 -10.03 -0.90 -6.17
CA THR A 408 -9.15 -1.11 -5.02
C THR A 408 -8.70 -2.56 -4.92
N GLY A 409 -7.44 -2.77 -4.52
CA GLY A 409 -6.88 -4.09 -4.24
C GLY A 409 -6.53 -4.94 -5.46
N SER A 410 -6.55 -4.37 -6.67
CA SER A 410 -6.18 -5.12 -7.88
C SER A 410 -4.70 -5.53 -7.87
N SER A 411 -4.40 -6.63 -8.57
CA SER A 411 -3.04 -7.14 -8.73
C SER A 411 -2.75 -7.33 -10.23
N ASN A 412 -1.54 -6.96 -10.64
CA ASN A 412 -1.09 -7.05 -12.04
C ASN A 412 -1.97 -6.30 -13.06
N GLY A 413 -2.59 -5.18 -12.64
CA GLY A 413 -3.43 -4.34 -13.51
C GLY A 413 -4.92 -4.44 -13.17
N VAL A 414 -5.64 -3.33 -13.18
CA VAL A 414 -7.11 -3.37 -13.24
C VAL A 414 -7.53 -4.03 -14.55
N MET A 415 -6.88 -3.61 -15.63
CA MET A 415 -6.94 -4.22 -16.94
C MET A 415 -5.61 -4.91 -17.24
N ARG A 416 -5.65 -6.19 -17.61
CA ARG A 416 -4.46 -6.99 -17.93
C ARG A 416 -4.55 -7.57 -19.33
N ALA A 417 -3.46 -7.51 -20.10
CA ALA A 417 -3.32 -8.22 -21.36
C ALA A 417 -2.02 -9.00 -21.46
N ASP A 418 -2.11 -10.20 -22.02
CA ASP A 418 -0.97 -11.09 -22.26
C ASP A 418 -1.00 -11.68 -23.68
N GLN A 419 0.16 -12.10 -24.20
CA GLN A 419 0.28 -12.95 -25.40
C GLN A 419 -0.39 -12.34 -26.65
N GLY A 420 -0.05 -11.09 -26.98
CA GLY A 420 -0.53 -10.37 -28.16
C GLY A 420 -1.90 -9.72 -28.01
N ALA A 421 -2.56 -9.87 -26.86
CA ALA A 421 -3.86 -9.26 -26.60
C ALA A 421 -3.80 -7.72 -26.57
N ARG A 422 -4.99 -7.09 -26.60
CA ARG A 422 -5.13 -5.63 -26.68
C ARG A 422 -6.00 -5.10 -25.54
N LEU A 423 -5.51 -4.06 -24.86
CA LEU A 423 -6.30 -3.27 -23.92
C LEU A 423 -6.59 -1.89 -24.48
N VAL A 424 -7.81 -1.40 -24.26
CA VAL A 424 -8.21 -0.04 -24.64
C VAL A 424 -8.95 0.62 -23.47
N ASN A 425 -8.45 1.75 -22.99
CA ASN A 425 -9.20 2.63 -22.10
C ASN A 425 -9.72 3.84 -22.88
N ASN A 426 -11.04 3.90 -23.10
CA ASN A 426 -11.75 5.06 -23.66
C ASN A 426 -12.56 5.82 -22.59
N GLY A 427 -12.66 5.29 -21.37
CA GLY A 427 -13.44 5.84 -20.26
C GLY A 427 -12.58 6.44 -19.15
N GLU A 428 -13.05 6.30 -17.91
CA GLU A 428 -12.33 6.72 -16.70
C GLU A 428 -11.88 5.51 -15.87
N LEU A 429 -10.58 5.27 -15.81
CA LEU A 429 -9.99 4.14 -15.09
C LEU A 429 -9.25 4.65 -13.85
N ASN A 430 -9.75 4.32 -12.66
CA ASN A 430 -9.12 4.62 -11.38
C ASN A 430 -8.57 3.32 -10.76
N ALA A 431 -7.26 3.26 -10.55
CA ALA A 431 -6.56 2.18 -9.87
C ALA A 431 -5.90 2.72 -8.60
N TRP A 432 -6.34 2.23 -7.44
CA TRP A 432 -5.89 2.74 -6.15
C TRP A 432 -5.66 1.61 -5.16
N ASN A 433 -4.67 1.77 -4.27
CA ASN A 433 -4.40 0.85 -3.17
C ASN A 433 -4.06 1.68 -1.94
N ASP A 434 -4.78 1.46 -0.85
CA ASP A 434 -4.71 2.23 0.40
C ASP A 434 -3.97 1.51 1.53
N SER A 435 -3.52 0.28 1.25
CA SER A 435 -2.83 -0.58 2.21
C SER A 435 -1.38 -0.80 1.81
N ARG A 436 -0.46 -0.73 2.79
CA ARG A 436 0.96 -1.09 2.60
C ARG A 436 1.16 -2.56 2.26
N PHE A 437 0.16 -3.39 2.50
CA PHE A 437 0.15 -4.82 2.17
C PHE A 437 -0.44 -5.10 0.78
N ALA A 438 -0.97 -4.07 0.11
CA ALA A 438 -1.48 -4.18 -1.24
C ALA A 438 -0.34 -4.29 -2.26
N PRO A 439 -0.58 -4.97 -3.39
CA PRO A 439 0.26 -4.83 -4.57
C PRO A 439 0.40 -3.36 -4.98
N VAL A 440 1.41 -3.05 -5.78
CA VAL A 440 1.49 -1.73 -6.42
C VAL A 440 0.25 -1.51 -7.29
N ALA A 441 -0.38 -0.33 -7.20
CA ALA A 441 -1.55 -0.01 -8.01
C ALA A 441 -1.14 0.05 -9.50
N VAL A 442 -1.80 -0.72 -10.36
CA VAL A 442 -1.54 -0.68 -11.81
C VAL A 442 -2.86 -0.48 -12.54
N GLY A 443 -2.97 0.56 -13.36
CA GLY A 443 -4.15 0.79 -14.20
C GLY A 443 -4.25 -0.27 -15.29
N MET A 444 -3.31 -0.23 -16.23
CA MET A 444 -3.22 -1.18 -17.33
C MET A 444 -1.89 -1.92 -17.31
N GLN A 445 -1.91 -3.25 -17.40
CA GLN A 445 -0.71 -4.07 -17.56
C GLN A 445 -0.72 -4.83 -18.88
N ALA A 446 0.34 -4.70 -19.67
CA ALA A 446 0.57 -5.44 -20.91
C ALA A 446 1.85 -6.27 -20.82
N THR A 447 1.76 -7.57 -21.07
CA THR A 447 2.91 -8.49 -21.12
C THR A 447 2.95 -9.17 -22.48
N ASP A 448 3.96 -8.85 -23.30
CA ASP A 448 4.00 -9.23 -24.73
C ASP A 448 2.70 -8.87 -25.46
N ALA A 449 2.12 -7.70 -25.16
CA ALA A 449 0.76 -7.31 -25.54
C ALA A 449 0.68 -5.81 -25.84
N SER A 450 -0.52 -5.27 -26.11
CA SER A 450 -0.71 -3.84 -26.34
C SER A 450 -1.68 -3.18 -25.37
N ALA A 451 -1.40 -1.94 -25.01
CA ALA A 451 -2.26 -1.10 -24.18
C ALA A 451 -2.41 0.30 -24.78
N THR A 452 -3.64 0.75 -24.97
CA THR A 452 -3.95 2.10 -25.46
C THR A 452 -4.82 2.85 -24.46
N ASN A 453 -4.36 4.01 -24.00
CA ASN A 453 -5.15 4.94 -23.21
C ASN A 453 -5.57 6.14 -24.05
N ASN A 454 -6.87 6.25 -24.33
CA ASN A 454 -7.50 7.40 -24.98
C ASN A 454 -8.34 8.22 -23.99
N GLY A 455 -8.75 7.62 -22.86
CA GLY A 455 -9.54 8.26 -21.81
C GLY A 455 -8.69 8.84 -20.69
N VAL A 456 -9.21 8.77 -19.46
CA VAL A 456 -8.54 9.19 -18.24
C VAL A 456 -8.12 7.95 -17.46
N LEU A 457 -6.86 7.91 -17.03
CA LEU A 457 -6.31 6.86 -16.18
C LEU A 457 -5.68 7.49 -14.95
N ASN A 458 -6.23 7.20 -13.78
CA ASN A 458 -5.72 7.61 -12.48
C ASN A 458 -5.09 6.39 -11.79
N ALA A 459 -3.81 6.47 -11.40
CA ALA A 459 -3.13 5.40 -10.67
C ALA A 459 -2.44 5.94 -9.41
N GLY A 460 -2.71 5.33 -8.26
CA GLY A 460 -2.25 5.85 -6.96
C GLY A 460 -2.94 7.15 -6.54
N VAL A 461 -3.97 7.57 -7.28
CA VAL A 461 -4.87 8.69 -6.98
C VAL A 461 -6.28 8.17 -7.14
N PHE A 462 -7.11 8.40 -6.14
CA PHE A 462 -8.56 8.25 -6.28
C PHE A 462 -9.18 9.62 -6.48
N ILE A 463 -9.92 9.79 -7.57
CA ILE A 463 -10.73 10.99 -7.81
C ILE A 463 -12.19 10.53 -7.83
N ASP A 464 -12.97 11.03 -6.89
CA ASP A 464 -14.42 10.77 -6.85
C ASP A 464 -15.15 11.65 -7.87
N ASN A 465 -16.37 11.27 -8.26
CA ASN A 465 -17.18 12.01 -9.22
C ASN A 465 -17.51 13.44 -8.75
N ASP A 466 -17.45 13.69 -7.43
CA ASP A 466 -17.63 15.01 -6.81
C ASP A 466 -16.31 15.82 -6.73
N GLY A 467 -15.25 15.34 -7.37
CA GLY A 467 -13.92 15.97 -7.39
C GLY A 467 -13.12 15.76 -6.10
N ARG A 468 -13.61 14.98 -5.12
CA ARG A 468 -12.81 14.65 -3.94
C ARG A 468 -11.65 13.75 -4.33
N GLN A 469 -10.46 14.28 -4.10
CA GLN A 469 -9.21 13.61 -4.35
C GLN A 469 -8.68 12.97 -3.06
N ASN A 470 -8.34 11.69 -3.12
CA ASN A 470 -7.50 11.04 -2.11
C ASN A 470 -6.22 10.54 -2.79
N VAL A 471 -5.06 11.02 -2.31
CA VAL A 471 -3.76 10.54 -2.75
C VAL A 471 -3.15 9.77 -1.59
N GLU A 472 -3.17 8.46 -1.70
CA GLU A 472 -2.40 7.56 -0.87
C GLU A 472 -1.80 6.52 -1.81
N SER A 473 -0.52 6.69 -2.11
CA SER A 473 0.22 5.88 -3.07
C SER A 473 1.44 5.28 -2.38
N HIS A 474 1.48 3.96 -2.35
CA HIS A 474 2.65 3.20 -1.94
C HIS A 474 3.49 2.75 -3.16
N GLY A 475 3.38 3.48 -4.28
CA GLY A 475 3.84 3.08 -5.60
C GLY A 475 2.66 2.87 -6.54
N ALA A 476 2.81 3.28 -7.80
CA ALA A 476 1.75 3.13 -8.80
C ALA A 476 2.32 3.10 -10.22
N TYR A 477 1.63 2.40 -11.12
CA TYR A 477 1.86 2.47 -12.56
C TYR A 477 0.56 2.85 -13.26
N GLY A 478 0.59 3.89 -14.10
CA GLY A 478 -0.53 4.15 -15.00
C GLY A 478 -0.67 3.00 -15.99
N ILE A 479 0.35 2.86 -16.84
CA ILE A 479 0.51 1.75 -17.78
C ILE A 479 1.85 1.05 -17.52
N LYS A 480 1.82 -0.26 -17.29
CA LYS A 480 3.02 -1.10 -17.16
C LYS A 480 3.13 -2.05 -18.35
N ALA A 481 4.15 -1.88 -19.17
CA ALA A 481 4.44 -2.73 -20.31
C ALA A 481 5.71 -3.55 -20.07
N VAL A 482 5.62 -4.86 -20.32
CA VAL A 482 6.70 -5.82 -20.10
C VAL A 482 6.88 -6.68 -21.37
N GLY A 483 8.12 -7.12 -21.62
CA GLY A 483 8.43 -8.00 -22.75
C GLY A 483 8.44 -7.24 -24.08
N ALA A 484 7.80 -7.80 -25.10
CA ALA A 484 7.61 -7.20 -26.42
C ALA A 484 6.26 -6.48 -26.54
N SER A 485 5.99 -5.55 -25.62
CA SER A 485 4.72 -4.84 -25.57
C SER A 485 4.72 -3.52 -26.34
N THR A 486 3.52 -3.03 -26.71
CA THR A 486 3.34 -1.71 -27.32
C THR A 486 2.35 -0.86 -26.52
N VAL A 487 2.71 0.39 -26.24
CA VAL A 487 1.86 1.33 -25.49
C VAL A 487 1.56 2.57 -26.32
N ALA A 488 0.32 3.04 -26.25
CA ALA A 488 -0.06 4.35 -26.77
C ALA A 488 -0.85 5.13 -25.71
N ASN A 489 -0.39 6.32 -25.35
CA ASN A 489 -1.17 7.26 -24.56
C ASN A 489 -1.55 8.47 -25.42
N THR A 490 -2.83 8.59 -25.72
CA THR A 490 -3.43 9.76 -26.39
C THR A 490 -4.33 10.57 -25.45
N GLY A 491 -4.73 9.98 -24.32
CA GLY A 491 -5.55 10.58 -23.29
C GLY A 491 -4.75 11.20 -22.14
N VAL A 492 -5.25 11.04 -20.92
CA VAL A 492 -4.65 11.58 -19.69
C VAL A 492 -4.28 10.44 -18.75
N VAL A 493 -3.07 10.51 -18.19
CA VAL A 493 -2.60 9.65 -17.10
C VAL A 493 -2.28 10.53 -15.90
N ASN A 494 -2.97 10.35 -14.77
CA ASN A 494 -2.66 11.02 -13.51
C ASN A 494 -2.05 10.02 -12.53
N ILE A 495 -0.86 10.33 -12.01
CA ILE A 495 -0.11 9.44 -11.12
C ILE A 495 0.09 10.06 -9.75
N GLY A 496 -0.24 9.29 -8.71
CA GLY A 496 -0.05 9.69 -7.32
C GLY A 496 1.40 9.49 -6.89
N LEU A 497 2.03 10.55 -6.40
CA LEU A 497 3.39 10.47 -5.88
C LEU A 497 3.48 9.52 -4.68
N SER A 498 4.56 8.74 -4.62
CA SER A 498 4.77 7.72 -3.59
C SER A 498 5.59 8.25 -2.42
N THR A 499 5.20 7.84 -1.21
CA THR A 499 5.74 8.34 0.08
C THR A 499 6.63 7.33 0.81
N LEU A 500 6.73 6.09 0.32
CA LEU A 500 7.45 4.98 0.96
C LEU A 500 8.65 4.46 0.15
N GLY A 501 9.26 5.30 -0.70
CA GLY A 501 10.43 4.93 -1.50
C GLY A 501 10.14 3.97 -2.67
N GLN A 502 8.91 3.49 -2.84
CA GLN A 502 8.47 2.78 -4.03
C GLN A 502 8.22 3.75 -5.19
N VAL A 503 8.43 3.31 -6.42
CA VAL A 503 8.39 4.20 -7.59
C VAL A 503 6.95 4.36 -8.12
N ALA A 504 6.53 5.61 -8.33
CA ALA A 504 5.32 5.94 -9.09
C ALA A 504 5.69 6.28 -10.55
N ARG A 505 5.07 5.63 -11.54
CA ARG A 505 5.35 5.84 -12.97
C ARG A 505 4.08 6.04 -13.79
N GLY A 506 4.06 7.04 -14.68
CA GLY A 506 3.01 7.21 -15.68
C GLY A 506 2.94 6.03 -16.62
N VAL A 507 4.02 5.86 -17.39
CA VAL A 507 4.22 4.71 -18.27
C VAL A 507 5.56 4.06 -17.97
N SER A 508 5.57 2.74 -17.76
CA SER A 508 6.81 1.95 -17.68
C SER A 508 6.92 1.05 -18.89
N LEU A 509 8.06 1.11 -19.56
CA LEU A 509 8.41 0.26 -20.70
C LEU A 509 9.59 -0.61 -20.28
N ASP A 510 9.31 -1.85 -19.95
CA ASP A 510 10.33 -2.84 -19.53
C ASP A 510 10.58 -3.83 -20.68
N GLY A 511 11.81 -4.35 -20.78
CA GLY A 511 12.21 -5.28 -21.84
C GLY A 511 12.37 -4.60 -23.21
N THR A 512 11.79 -5.19 -24.26
CA THR A 512 11.78 -4.65 -25.63
C THR A 512 10.51 -3.84 -25.93
N SER A 513 9.81 -3.41 -24.89
CA SER A 513 8.55 -2.69 -25.03
C SER A 513 8.77 -1.32 -25.67
N THR A 514 7.83 -0.89 -26.49
CA THR A 514 7.85 0.42 -27.15
C THR A 514 6.60 1.22 -26.79
N GLY A 515 6.69 2.55 -26.86
CA GLY A 515 5.57 3.41 -26.49
C GLY A 515 5.54 4.71 -27.26
N SER A 516 4.33 5.26 -27.42
CA SER A 516 4.10 6.63 -27.88
C SER A 516 3.21 7.38 -26.89
N ASN A 517 3.50 8.67 -26.71
CA ASN A 517 2.69 9.56 -25.90
C ASN A 517 2.38 10.83 -26.69
N THR A 518 1.12 11.00 -27.09
CA THR A 518 0.58 12.26 -27.63
C THR A 518 -0.40 12.93 -26.66
N GLY A 519 -0.74 12.25 -25.57
CA GLY A 519 -1.56 12.75 -24.48
C GLY A 519 -0.75 13.41 -23.36
N THR A 520 -1.38 13.52 -22.19
CA THR A 520 -0.79 14.14 -20.99
C THR A 520 -0.49 13.10 -19.92
N ILE A 521 0.64 13.28 -19.22
CA ILE A 521 0.97 12.55 -18.00
C ILE A 521 1.21 13.56 -16.88
N ASN A 522 0.39 13.50 -15.85
CA ASN A 522 0.41 14.38 -14.70
C ASN A 522 0.96 13.64 -13.47
N LEU A 523 1.81 14.33 -12.72
CA LEU A 523 2.24 13.90 -11.39
C LEU A 523 1.43 14.65 -10.35
N THR A 524 0.87 13.92 -9.40
CA THR A 524 -0.14 14.41 -8.46
C THR A 524 0.34 14.19 -7.03
N ASP A 525 0.44 15.29 -6.28
CA ASP A 525 0.82 15.30 -4.86
C ASP A 525 -0.37 15.72 -3.98
N GLY A 526 -0.49 15.08 -2.82
CA GLY A 526 -1.35 15.53 -1.75
C GLY A 526 -2.84 15.26 -1.92
N ARG A 527 -3.56 15.34 -0.79
CA ARG A 527 -5.03 15.35 -0.74
C ARG A 527 -5.53 16.77 -1.01
N SER A 528 -6.67 16.93 -1.66
CA SER A 528 -7.29 18.26 -1.84
C SER A 528 -7.41 18.98 -0.49
N GLY A 529 -6.82 20.17 -0.39
CA GLY A 529 -6.83 21.00 0.82
C GLY A 529 -5.74 20.72 1.86
N ASN A 530 -4.85 19.74 1.63
CA ASN A 530 -3.74 19.43 2.53
C ASN A 530 -2.39 19.92 1.97
N SER A 531 -1.40 20.04 2.86
CA SER A 531 -0.02 20.33 2.49
C SER A 531 0.58 19.21 1.61
N ALA A 532 1.47 19.61 0.71
CA ALA A 532 2.28 18.71 -0.13
C ALA A 532 2.96 17.61 0.69
N ILE A 533 3.05 16.40 0.15
CA ILE A 533 3.67 15.26 0.82
C ILE A 533 5.19 15.35 0.57
N GLY A 534 5.88 16.14 1.37
CA GLY A 534 7.32 16.37 1.22
C GLY A 534 8.13 15.08 1.10
N GLY A 535 9.10 15.04 0.18
CA GLY A 535 9.98 13.88 -0.05
C GLY A 535 9.43 12.80 -0.99
N ALA A 536 8.27 13.01 -1.62
CA ALA A 536 7.68 12.06 -2.55
C ALA A 536 8.37 12.05 -3.94
N THR A 537 8.36 10.90 -4.62
CA THR A 537 8.97 10.73 -5.97
C THR A 537 7.99 10.14 -6.97
N GLY A 538 8.14 10.53 -8.24
CA GLY A 538 7.36 10.02 -9.36
C GLY A 538 8.00 10.36 -10.70
N TYR A 539 7.75 9.52 -11.71
CA TYR A 539 8.25 9.67 -13.08
C TYR A 539 7.09 9.67 -14.06
N GLY A 540 7.13 10.58 -15.04
CA GLY A 540 6.16 10.63 -16.15
C GLY A 540 6.36 9.47 -17.12
#